data_AF-A0A257JJE5-F1
#
_entry.id   AF-A0A257JJE5-F1
#
_cell.length_a   1.000
_cell.length_b   1.000
_cell.length_c   1.000
_cell.angle_alpha   90.00
_cell.angle_beta   90.00
_cell.angle_gamma   90.00
#
_symmetry.space_group_name_H-M   'P 1'
#
loop_
_entity.id
_entity.type
_entity.pdbx_description
1 polymer ?
#
loop_
_entity_poly.entity_id
_entity_poly.type
_entity_poly.pdbx_seq_one_letter_code
_entity_poly.pdbx_strand_id
1 'polypeptide(L)'
;MVQLTLPANSRVTKGKHYPAPAGAKKVRTFKIYRYDPETGQNPRWDTYDVAVDQCGPMVLDALIHIKSTMDATLTFRRSCREGVCGSCAMNIGGRNTLACTKGHDEIPGDTLSVSPLPHMPVIKDLVPDLTNFYAQ
;
A
#
# COMPACT_ATOMS: atom_id res chain seq x y z
N MET A 1 -14.65 1.62 -5.79
CA MET A 1 -13.36 1.58 -6.50
C MET A 1 -12.78 3.00 -6.41
N VAL A 2 -11.56 3.19 -5.92
CA VAL A 2 -10.98 4.53 -5.71
C VAL A 2 -10.57 5.11 -7.06
N GLN A 3 -10.92 6.38 -7.32
CA GLN A 3 -10.48 7.09 -8.51
C GLN A 3 -9.10 7.70 -8.25
N LEU A 4 -8.10 7.21 -8.98
CA LEU A 4 -6.74 7.73 -8.93
C LEU A 4 -6.60 8.79 -10.05
N THR A 5 -6.07 9.98 -9.73
CA THR A 5 -5.60 10.90 -10.79
C THR A 5 -4.29 10.32 -11.30
N LEU A 6 -4.38 9.58 -12.39
CA LEU A 6 -3.23 8.95 -13.02
C LEU A 6 -2.63 9.91 -14.06
N PRO A 7 -1.29 9.94 -14.24
CA PRO A 7 -0.67 10.71 -15.32
C PRO A 7 -1.26 10.37 -16.69
N ALA A 8 -1.18 11.31 -17.63
CA ALA A 8 -1.57 11.05 -19.02
C ALA A 8 -0.82 9.81 -19.53
N ASN A 9 -1.56 8.74 -19.86
CA ASN A 9 -1.15 7.38 -20.30
C ASN A 9 -1.19 6.24 -19.26
N SER A 10 -1.54 6.49 -18.00
CA SER A 10 -1.48 5.45 -16.96
C SER A 10 -2.77 4.62 -16.87
N ARG A 11 -2.86 3.51 -17.61
CA ARG A 11 -3.87 2.45 -17.36
C ARG A 11 -3.31 1.48 -16.34
N VAL A 12 -3.98 1.32 -15.19
CA VAL A 12 -3.51 0.38 -14.17
C VAL A 12 -3.69 -1.06 -14.65
N THR A 13 -2.60 -1.83 -14.63
CA THR A 13 -2.56 -3.22 -15.11
C THR A 13 -2.58 -4.23 -13.95
N LYS A 14 -2.75 -5.52 -14.27
CA LYS A 14 -2.52 -6.60 -13.31
C LYS A 14 -1.02 -6.75 -13.06
N GLY A 15 -0.62 -6.78 -11.80
CA GLY A 15 0.77 -6.89 -11.40
C GLY A 15 1.20 -8.30 -11.03
N LYS A 16 2.33 -8.38 -10.30
CA LYS A 16 2.92 -9.62 -9.79
C LYS A 16 2.12 -10.16 -8.61
N HIS A 17 2.20 -11.47 -8.41
CA HIS A 17 1.67 -12.14 -7.22
C HIS A 17 2.84 -12.72 -6.42
N TYR A 18 2.83 -12.45 -5.12
CA TYR A 18 3.81 -12.94 -4.15
C TYR A 18 3.08 -13.86 -3.16
N PRO A 19 3.28 -15.18 -3.24
CA PRO A 19 2.60 -16.13 -2.38
C PRO A 19 3.16 -16.11 -0.95
N ALA A 20 2.34 -16.55 0.01
CA ALA A 20 2.76 -16.73 1.39
C ALA A 20 3.76 -17.91 1.49
N PRO A 21 4.62 -17.93 2.53
CA PRO A 21 5.47 -19.08 2.81
C PRO A 21 4.65 -20.37 2.97
N ALA A 22 5.21 -21.49 2.52
CA ALA A 22 4.57 -22.80 2.65
C ALA A 22 4.24 -23.10 4.13
N GLY A 23 2.99 -23.50 4.39
CA GLY A 23 2.51 -23.81 5.75
C GLY A 23 1.95 -22.63 6.55
N ALA A 24 1.85 -21.44 5.96
CA ALA A 24 1.15 -20.31 6.58
C ALA A 24 -0.32 -20.65 6.85
N LYS A 25 -0.78 -20.44 8.10
CA LYS A 25 -2.14 -20.82 8.53
C LYS A 25 -3.14 -19.68 8.43
N LYS A 26 -2.71 -18.46 8.77
CA LYS A 26 -3.54 -17.25 8.71
C LYS A 26 -3.00 -16.34 7.61
N VAL A 27 -3.51 -16.53 6.40
CA VAL A 27 -3.07 -15.76 5.24
C VAL A 27 -4.08 -14.67 4.93
N ARG A 28 -3.57 -13.49 4.60
CA ARG A 28 -4.37 -12.41 4.05
C ARG A 28 -3.70 -11.80 2.83
N THR A 29 -4.49 -11.54 1.78
CA THR A 29 -3.97 -10.94 0.56
C THR A 29 -4.00 -9.40 0.67
N PHE A 30 -2.86 -8.77 0.47
CA PHE A 30 -2.71 -7.33 0.31
C PHE A 30 -2.55 -7.01 -1.17
N LYS A 31 -3.51 -6.30 -1.75
CA LYS A 31 -3.47 -5.81 -3.13
C LYS A 31 -2.96 -4.38 -3.13
N ILE A 32 -1.70 -4.19 -3.52
CA ILE A 32 -0.98 -2.92 -3.34
C ILE A 32 -0.72 -2.27 -4.70
N TYR A 33 -1.02 -0.97 -4.79
CA TYR A 33 -0.69 -0.16 -5.96
C TYR A 33 0.82 0.00 -6.08
N ARG A 34 1.34 -0.24 -7.29
CA ARG A 34 2.77 -0.17 -7.60
C ARG A 34 3.01 0.73 -8.80
N TYR A 35 4.03 1.56 -8.70
CA TYR A 35 4.47 2.44 -9.77
C TYR A 35 5.93 2.81 -9.55
N ASP A 36 6.74 2.66 -10.59
CA ASP A 36 8.15 3.05 -10.58
C ASP A 36 8.45 3.95 -11.79
N PRO A 37 8.64 5.27 -11.58
CA PRO A 37 8.82 6.22 -12.68
C PRO A 37 10.09 5.93 -13.51
N GLU A 38 11.08 5.25 -12.92
CA GLU A 38 12.35 4.93 -13.59
C GLU A 38 12.21 3.81 -14.64
N THR A 39 11.14 3.01 -14.56
CA THR A 39 10.93 1.87 -15.46
C THR A 39 10.19 2.22 -16.75
N GLY A 40 9.56 3.40 -16.82
CA GLY A 40 8.66 3.78 -17.91
C GLY A 40 7.40 2.90 -18.05
N GLN A 41 7.15 1.99 -17.11
CA GLN A 41 6.00 1.10 -17.13
C GLN A 41 4.74 1.76 -16.55
N ASN A 42 3.58 1.28 -17.00
CA ASN A 42 2.31 1.66 -16.41
C ASN A 42 2.21 1.19 -14.95
N PRO A 43 1.43 1.89 -14.10
CA PRO A 43 1.09 1.41 -12.78
C PRO A 43 0.42 0.03 -12.81
N ARG A 44 0.56 -0.71 -11.72
CA ARG A 44 0.00 -2.06 -11.59
C ARG A 44 -0.49 -2.34 -10.18
N TRP A 45 -1.30 -3.39 -10.05
CA TRP A 45 -1.70 -3.95 -8.76
C TRP A 45 -0.97 -5.25 -8.48
N ASP A 46 0.03 -5.20 -7.61
CA ASP A 46 0.69 -6.40 -7.11
C ASP A 46 -0.13 -6.99 -5.94
N THR A 47 -0.11 -8.31 -5.77
CA THR A 47 -0.77 -9.01 -4.66
C THR A 47 0.25 -9.73 -3.79
N TYR A 48 0.12 -9.59 -2.48
CA TYR A 48 0.99 -10.20 -1.48
C TYR A 48 0.15 -11.02 -0.51
N ASP A 49 0.36 -12.31 -0.48
CA ASP A 49 -0.26 -13.19 0.50
C ASP A 49 0.62 -13.20 1.75
N VAL A 50 0.16 -12.51 2.80
CA VAL A 50 0.92 -12.31 4.03
C VAL A 50 0.40 -13.26 5.11
N ALA A 51 1.31 -13.98 5.76
CA ALA A 51 1.02 -14.73 6.98
C ALA A 51 0.84 -13.73 8.14
N VAL A 52 -0.40 -13.33 8.43
CA VAL A 52 -0.68 -12.24 9.38
C VAL A 52 -0.45 -12.62 10.83
N ASP A 53 -0.24 -13.90 11.13
CA ASP A 53 0.28 -14.38 12.42
C ASP A 53 1.77 -14.09 12.62
N GLN A 54 2.49 -13.69 11.56
CA GLN A 54 3.92 -13.35 11.57
C GLN A 54 4.18 -11.83 11.51
N CYS A 55 3.14 -10.99 11.55
CA CYS A 55 3.28 -9.54 11.61
C CYS A 55 2.37 -8.93 12.69
N GLY A 56 2.61 -7.66 13.00
CA GLY A 56 1.75 -6.89 13.89
C GLY A 56 0.34 -6.66 13.31
N PRO A 57 -0.60 -6.19 14.14
CA PRO A 57 -2.02 -6.11 13.78
C PRO A 57 -2.35 -4.97 12.80
N MET A 58 -1.47 -3.98 12.66
CA MET A 58 -1.75 -2.79 11.85
C MET A 58 -1.40 -3.02 10.38
N VAL A 59 -2.07 -2.31 9.48
CA VAL A 59 -1.72 -2.35 8.04
C VAL A 59 -0.28 -1.91 7.82
N LEU A 60 0.24 -0.95 8.60
CA LEU A 60 1.65 -0.56 8.52
C LEU A 60 2.59 -1.73 8.86
N ASP A 61 2.25 -2.58 9.82
CA ASP A 61 3.07 -3.73 10.18
C ASP A 61 3.14 -4.72 9.02
N ALA A 62 2.02 -4.97 8.35
CA ALA A 62 1.99 -5.79 7.14
C ALA A 62 2.81 -5.19 5.99
N LEU A 63 2.74 -3.86 5.76
CA LEU A 63 3.55 -3.19 4.74
C LEU A 63 5.06 -3.27 5.03
N ILE A 64 5.46 -3.14 6.30
CA ILE A 64 6.85 -3.31 6.74
C ILE A 64 7.28 -4.77 6.57
N HIS A 65 6.43 -5.73 6.93
CA HIS A 65 6.69 -7.16 6.74
C HIS A 65 6.94 -7.46 5.25
N ILE A 66 6.01 -7.07 4.36
CA ILE A 66 6.15 -7.23 2.91
C ILE A 66 7.47 -6.65 2.42
N LYS A 67 7.81 -5.42 2.81
CA LYS A 67 9.07 -4.79 2.39
C LYS A 67 10.30 -5.55 2.88
N SER A 68 10.25 -6.09 4.09
CA SER A 68 11.42 -6.70 4.73
C SER A 68 11.65 -8.14 4.28
N THR A 69 10.59 -8.87 3.92
CA THR A 69 10.66 -10.33 3.71
C THR A 69 10.23 -10.79 2.32
N MET A 70 9.48 -9.98 1.56
CA MET A 70 8.88 -10.40 0.28
C MET A 70 9.35 -9.55 -0.90
N ASP A 71 9.27 -8.22 -0.78
CA ASP A 71 9.64 -7.28 -1.85
C ASP A 71 10.24 -5.99 -1.28
N ALA A 72 11.58 -5.94 -1.23
CA ALA A 72 12.33 -4.78 -0.76
C ALA A 72 12.12 -3.50 -1.59
N THR A 73 11.56 -3.61 -2.80
CA THR A 73 11.30 -2.45 -3.68
C THR A 73 10.04 -1.67 -3.30
N LEU A 74 9.15 -2.25 -2.48
CA LEU A 74 7.92 -1.58 -2.02
C LEU A 74 8.27 -0.29 -1.26
N THR A 75 7.69 0.83 -1.69
CA THR A 75 8.00 2.16 -1.15
C THR A 75 6.76 2.84 -0.55
N PHE A 76 6.90 3.35 0.68
CA PHE A 76 5.87 4.10 1.40
C PHE A 76 6.51 5.02 2.47
N ARG A 77 5.79 6.07 2.89
CA ARG A 77 6.23 6.95 3.98
C ARG A 77 5.73 6.43 5.34
N ARG A 78 6.61 6.50 6.36
CA ARG A 78 6.29 6.17 7.76
C ARG A 78 7.26 6.86 8.72
N SER A 79 6.82 7.14 9.95
CA SER A 79 7.70 7.63 11.02
C SER A 79 7.20 7.21 12.41
N CYS A 80 6.23 7.91 13.00
CA CYS A 80 5.86 7.79 14.43
C CYS A 80 5.20 6.49 14.87
N ARG A 81 4.63 5.70 13.94
CA ARG A 81 3.89 4.44 14.20
C ARG A 81 2.73 4.51 15.22
N GLU A 82 2.27 5.69 15.61
CA GLU A 82 1.21 5.88 16.62
C GLU A 82 0.17 6.94 16.22
N GLY A 83 0.15 7.32 14.94
CA GLY A 83 -0.89 8.19 14.37
C GLY A 83 -0.67 9.69 14.53
N VAL A 84 0.42 10.14 15.17
CA VAL A 84 0.64 11.58 15.44
C VAL A 84 1.26 12.35 14.26
N CYS A 85 2.17 11.75 13.49
CA CYS A 85 2.92 12.48 12.45
C CYS A 85 2.21 12.59 11.08
N GLY A 86 1.13 11.83 10.85
CA GLY A 86 0.43 11.78 9.57
C GLY A 86 1.18 11.17 8.37
N SER A 87 2.45 10.76 8.51
CA SER A 87 3.29 10.35 7.35
C SER A 87 2.77 9.14 6.58
N CYS A 88 2.04 8.22 7.21
CA CYS A 88 1.54 6.98 6.59
C CYS A 88 0.08 7.08 6.12
N ALA A 89 -0.37 8.30 5.80
CA ALA A 89 -1.68 8.52 5.20
C ALA A 89 -1.76 7.89 3.80
N MET A 90 -2.76 7.05 3.59
CA MET A 90 -3.00 6.34 2.33
C MET A 90 -4.46 5.91 2.24
N ASN A 91 -4.89 5.38 1.10
CA ASN A 91 -6.21 4.78 0.97
C ASN A 91 -6.12 3.27 1.23
N ILE A 92 -6.90 2.81 2.20
CA ILE A 92 -6.91 1.43 2.67
C ILE A 92 -8.35 0.92 2.64
N GLY A 93 -8.62 -0.13 1.86
CA GLY A 93 -9.96 -0.69 1.71
C GLY A 93 -10.99 0.31 1.16
N GLY A 94 -10.54 1.30 0.38
CA GLY A 94 -11.40 2.36 -0.16
C GLY A 94 -11.54 3.60 0.73
N ARG A 95 -10.96 3.63 1.94
CA ARG A 95 -11.04 4.78 2.85
C ARG A 95 -9.65 5.37 3.13
N ASN A 96 -9.55 6.70 3.15
CA ASN A 96 -8.33 7.37 3.56
C ASN A 96 -8.16 7.23 5.07
N THR A 97 -7.01 6.73 5.51
CA THR A 97 -6.70 6.53 6.93
C THR A 97 -5.19 6.43 7.13
N LEU A 98 -4.75 6.27 8.37
CA LEU A 98 -3.34 6.07 8.72
C LEU A 98 -3.05 4.57 8.84
N ALA A 99 -2.09 4.07 8.07
CA ALA A 99 -1.75 2.65 8.09
C ALA A 99 -1.31 2.15 9.47
N CYS A 100 -0.73 3.02 10.32
CA CYS A 100 -0.24 2.64 11.63
C CYS A 100 -1.31 2.53 12.72
N THR A 101 -2.53 3.00 12.47
CA THR A 101 -3.64 2.94 13.44
C THR A 101 -4.84 2.20 12.89
N LYS A 102 -4.72 1.63 11.68
CA LYS A 102 -5.79 0.84 11.08
C LYS A 102 -5.42 -0.63 11.17
N GLY A 103 -6.15 -1.39 11.98
CA GLY A 103 -6.02 -2.84 12.05
C GLY A 103 -6.35 -3.45 10.70
N HIS A 104 -5.54 -4.42 10.25
CA HIS A 104 -5.84 -5.08 8.98
C HIS A 104 -7.18 -5.83 9.09
N ASP A 105 -7.42 -6.54 10.19
CA ASP A 105 -8.63 -7.32 10.52
C ASP A 105 -9.92 -6.49 10.60
N GLU A 106 -9.84 -5.19 10.88
CA GLU A 106 -10.98 -4.28 10.84
C GLU A 106 -11.58 -4.09 9.44
N ILE A 107 -10.83 -4.45 8.39
CA ILE A 107 -11.29 -4.34 7.00
C ILE A 107 -11.87 -5.70 6.60
N PRO A 108 -13.14 -5.77 6.14
CA PRO A 108 -13.75 -7.04 5.75
C PRO A 108 -13.16 -7.58 4.45
N GLY A 109 -13.25 -8.90 4.29
CA GLY A 109 -12.84 -9.63 3.08
C GLY A 109 -11.38 -10.07 3.07
N ASP A 110 -11.10 -11.06 2.22
CA ASP A 110 -9.80 -11.75 2.17
C ASP A 110 -8.70 -10.92 1.49
N THR A 111 -9.10 -9.98 0.62
CA THR A 111 -8.20 -9.08 -0.09
C THR A 111 -8.37 -7.64 0.38
N LEU A 112 -7.31 -7.08 0.95
CA LEU A 112 -7.22 -5.71 1.42
C LEU A 112 -6.47 -4.87 0.38
N SER A 113 -7.12 -3.86 -0.19
CA SER A 113 -6.50 -2.96 -1.17
C SER A 113 -5.82 -1.77 -0.50
N VAL A 114 -4.61 -1.43 -0.95
CA VAL A 114 -3.82 -0.29 -0.47
C VAL A 114 -3.33 0.54 -1.65
N SER A 115 -3.66 1.82 -1.68
CA SER A 115 -3.21 2.77 -2.71
C SER A 115 -2.77 4.10 -2.11
N PRO A 116 -2.07 4.96 -2.89
CA PRO A 116 -1.80 6.33 -2.49
C PRO A 116 -3.07 7.10 -2.13
N LEU A 117 -2.88 8.29 -1.55
CA LEU A 117 -3.96 9.24 -1.38
C LEU A 117 -4.63 9.55 -2.74
N PRO A 118 -5.98 9.53 -2.81
CA PRO A 118 -6.69 9.79 -4.05
C PRO A 118 -6.38 11.17 -4.60
N HIS A 119 -6.43 11.28 -5.93
CA HIS A 119 -6.23 12.51 -6.68
C HIS A 119 -4.89 13.26 -6.50
N MET A 120 -3.90 12.64 -5.87
CA MET A 120 -2.55 13.19 -5.77
C MET A 120 -1.64 12.62 -6.86
N PRO A 121 -0.71 13.42 -7.45
CA PRO A 121 0.37 12.87 -8.27
C PRO A 121 1.18 11.84 -7.47
N VAL A 122 1.58 10.75 -8.10
CA VAL A 122 2.35 9.68 -7.43
C VAL A 122 3.82 9.79 -7.80
N ILE A 123 4.68 9.87 -6.79
CA ILE A 123 6.14 9.86 -6.97
C ILE A 123 6.61 8.42 -7.21
N LYS A 124 6.30 7.50 -6.30
CA LYS A 124 6.63 6.07 -6.39
C LYS A 124 5.72 5.26 -5.47
N ASP A 125 5.19 4.13 -5.94
CA ASP A 125 4.33 3.23 -5.15
C ASP A 125 3.26 3.98 -4.33
N LEU A 126 3.34 3.93 -3.00
CA LEU A 126 2.37 4.54 -2.06
C LEU A 126 2.75 5.97 -1.65
N VAL A 127 3.65 6.61 -2.37
CA VAL A 127 4.21 7.94 -2.04
C VAL A 127 3.60 9.00 -2.96
N PRO A 128 2.59 9.76 -2.48
CA PRO A 128 2.07 10.89 -3.23
C PRO A 128 3.02 12.10 -3.16
N ASP A 129 2.92 12.99 -4.13
CA ASP A 129 3.45 14.35 -4.03
C ASP A 129 2.51 15.20 -3.16
N LEU A 130 3.06 15.79 -2.09
CA LEU A 130 2.34 16.65 -1.15
C LEU A 130 2.77 18.12 -1.24
N THR A 131 3.60 18.48 -2.23
CA THR A 131 4.16 19.84 -2.38
C THR A 131 3.05 20.89 -2.48
N ASN A 132 2.03 20.65 -3.32
CA ASN A 132 0.88 21.55 -3.44
C ASN A 132 0.00 21.56 -2.17
N PHE A 133 -0.09 20.44 -1.45
CA PHE A 133 -0.82 20.39 -0.18
C PHE A 133 -0.17 21.30 0.87
N TYR A 134 1.17 21.31 0.96
CA TYR A 134 1.89 22.16 1.90
C TYR A 134 1.92 23.65 1.51
N ALA A 135 1.72 23.98 0.24
CA ALA A 135 1.76 25.35 -0.27
C ALA A 135 0.42 26.12 -0.14
N GLN A 136 -0.67 25.43 0.22
CA GLN A 136 -1.99 26.02 0.48
C GLN A 136 -2.10 26.53 1.92
#